data_AF-A0A1X0P906-F1
#
_entry.id   AF-A0A1X0P906-F1
#
_cell.length_a   1.000
_cell.length_b   1.000
_cell.length_c   1.000
_cell.angle_alpha   90.00
_cell.angle_beta   90.00
_cell.angle_gamma   90.00
#
_symmetry.space_group_name_H-M   'P 1'
#
loop_
_entity.id
_entity.type
_entity.pdbx_description
1 polymer ?
#
loop_
_entity_poly.entity_id
_entity_poly.type
_entity_poly.pdbx_seq_one_letter_code
_entity_poly.pdbx_strand_id
1 'polypeptide(L)'
;MSVFCGPTRPLRVPPPQARDDVESKRLSDAMSRLSCGSAECTIKLVESVAQRLVEQVIAETEGRWVRAYPFGSCGLAASVADSDIDMYGEFFLFSTPLLYSF
;
A
#
# COMPACT_ATOMS: atom_id res chain seq x y z
N MET A 1 17.47 -10.20 -13.02
CA MET A 1 18.00 -9.99 -11.66
C MET A 1 17.42 -11.08 -10.76
N SER A 2 18.25 -11.93 -10.15
CA SER A 2 17.72 -12.88 -9.15
C SER A 2 17.47 -12.10 -7.86
N VAL A 3 16.21 -11.90 -7.50
CA VAL A 3 15.85 -11.34 -6.20
C VAL A 3 16.26 -12.35 -5.14
N PHE A 4 17.29 -12.01 -4.36
CA PHE A 4 17.71 -12.81 -3.21
C PHE A 4 16.83 -12.36 -2.03
N CYS A 5 15.86 -13.17 -1.65
CA CYS A 5 14.95 -12.85 -0.54
C CYS A 5 15.62 -13.20 0.79
N GLY A 6 16.12 -12.19 1.49
CA GLY A 6 16.68 -12.32 2.84
C GLY A 6 18.20 -12.56 2.89
N PRO A 7 18.77 -12.63 4.11
CA PRO A 7 20.22 -12.69 4.30
C PRO A 7 20.84 -14.08 4.05
N THR A 8 20.02 -15.12 3.90
CA THR A 8 20.48 -16.52 3.79
C THR A 8 20.05 -17.16 2.48
N ARG A 9 20.75 -18.24 2.09
CA ARG A 9 20.39 -19.02 0.91
C ARG A 9 18.98 -19.61 1.04
N PRO A 10 18.14 -19.57 -0.01
CA PRO A 10 16.82 -20.20 0.00
C PRO A 10 16.88 -21.70 0.27
N LEU A 11 15.91 -22.21 1.03
CA LEU A 11 15.69 -23.64 1.17
C LEU A 11 15.32 -24.24 -0.20
N ARG A 12 15.91 -25.38 -0.53
CA ARG A 12 15.54 -26.13 -1.73
C ARG A 12 14.27 -26.92 -1.44
N VAL A 13 13.15 -26.45 -1.98
CA VAL A 13 11.86 -27.15 -1.95
C VAL A 13 11.49 -27.64 -3.35
N PRO A 14 10.80 -28.79 -3.49
CA PRO A 14 10.25 -29.20 -4.78
C PRO A 14 9.31 -28.12 -5.36
N PRO A 15 9.18 -28.04 -6.69
CA PRO A 15 8.18 -27.16 -7.29
C PRO A 15 6.76 -27.56 -6.85
N PRO A 16 5.80 -26.62 -6.83
CA PRO A 16 4.40 -26.92 -6.58
C PRO A 16 3.89 -28.02 -7.51
N GLN A 17 3.08 -28.90 -6.94
CA GLN A 17 2.40 -29.98 -7.65
C GLN A 17 0.96 -29.58 -7.95
N ALA A 18 0.31 -30.26 -8.89
CA ALA A 18 -1.07 -29.94 -9.28
C ALA A 18 -2.06 -29.95 -8.09
N ARG A 19 -1.80 -30.76 -7.05
CA ARG A 19 -2.62 -30.74 -5.82
C ARG A 19 -2.48 -29.43 -5.04
N ASP A 20 -1.30 -28.81 -5.06
CA ASP A 20 -1.02 -27.58 -4.33
C ASP A 20 -1.77 -26.40 -4.97
N ASP A 21 -1.95 -26.43 -6.31
CA ASP A 21 -2.78 -25.46 -7.03
C ASP A 21 -4.26 -25.60 -6.64
N VAL A 22 -4.76 -26.83 -6.49
CA VAL A 22 -6.15 -27.09 -6.05
C VAL A 22 -6.38 -26.56 -4.64
N GLU A 23 -5.46 -26.82 -3.71
CA GLU A 23 -5.57 -26.31 -2.34
C GLU A 23 -5.40 -24.78 -2.29
N SER A 24 -4.49 -24.21 -3.08
CA SER A 24 -4.32 -22.76 -3.20
C SER A 24 -5.59 -22.07 -3.73
N LYS A 25 -6.27 -22.70 -4.70
CA LYS A 25 -7.56 -22.21 -5.21
C LYS A 25 -8.63 -22.24 -4.12
N ARG A 26 -8.75 -23.34 -3.36
CA ARG A 26 -9.72 -23.43 -2.25
C ARG A 26 -9.47 -22.37 -1.19
N LEU A 27 -8.19 -22.09 -0.88
CA LEU A 27 -7.82 -21.03 0.03
C LEU A 27 -8.24 -19.66 -0.52
N SER A 28 -7.94 -19.38 -1.79
CA SER A 28 -8.36 -18.13 -2.46
C SER A 28 -9.88 -17.96 -2.45
N ASP A 29 -10.63 -19.01 -2.78
CA ASP A 29 -12.10 -19.00 -2.77
C ASP A 29 -12.66 -18.74 -1.36
N ALA A 30 -12.05 -19.33 -0.32
CA ALA A 30 -12.42 -19.05 1.06
C ALA A 30 -12.13 -17.59 1.46
N MET A 31 -10.97 -17.06 1.04
CA MET A 31 -10.56 -15.68 1.31
C MET A 31 -11.38 -14.65 0.53
N SER A 32 -11.90 -14.99 -0.65
CA SER A 32 -12.78 -14.10 -1.44
C SER A 32 -14.06 -13.67 -0.72
N ARG A 33 -14.46 -14.43 0.32
CA ARG A 33 -15.61 -14.13 1.17
C ARG A 33 -15.30 -13.05 2.21
N LEU A 34 -14.02 -12.76 2.44
CA LEU A 34 -13.61 -11.66 3.30
C LEU A 34 -13.75 -10.35 2.53
N SER A 35 -14.41 -9.37 3.12
CA SER A 35 -14.49 -8.04 2.54
C SER A 35 -13.11 -7.38 2.64
N CYS A 36 -12.50 -7.13 1.47
CA CYS A 36 -11.38 -6.21 1.33
C CYS A 36 -11.93 -4.98 0.61
N GLY A 37 -12.37 -3.99 1.40
CA GLY A 37 -12.85 -2.71 0.88
C GLY A 37 -11.67 -1.88 0.36
N SER A 38 -11.87 -1.14 -0.73
CA SER A 38 -10.87 -0.17 -1.17
C SER A 38 -10.80 1.00 -0.18
N ALA A 39 -9.61 1.27 0.35
CA ALA A 39 -9.33 2.44 1.17
C ALA A 39 -9.14 3.74 0.35
N GLU A 40 -9.17 3.66 -0.98
CA GLU A 40 -8.78 4.75 -1.89
C GLU A 40 -9.58 6.05 -1.66
N CYS A 41 -10.90 5.95 -1.47
CA CYS A 41 -11.73 7.11 -1.20
C CYS A 41 -11.38 7.78 0.13
N THR A 42 -11.08 6.99 1.17
CA THR A 42 -10.66 7.50 2.48
C THR A 42 -9.29 8.17 2.38
N ILE A 43 -8.34 7.56 1.66
CA ILE A 43 -7.02 8.12 1.41
C ILE A 43 -7.11 9.48 0.72
N LYS A 44 -7.89 9.57 -0.37
CA LYS A 44 -8.11 10.84 -1.10
C LYS A 44 -8.76 11.93 -0.24
N LEU A 45 -9.67 11.54 0.66
CA LEU A 45 -10.27 12.47 1.61
C LEU A 45 -9.24 13.01 2.60
N VAL A 46 -8.40 12.13 3.17
CA VAL A 46 -7.32 12.52 4.09
C VAL A 46 -6.36 13.47 3.39
N GLU A 47 -5.94 13.18 2.16
CA GLU A 47 -5.08 14.07 1.36
C GLU A 47 -5.71 15.45 1.15
N SER A 48 -7.00 15.52 0.81
CA SER A 48 -7.69 16.79 0.59
C SER A 48 -7.81 17.62 1.88
N VAL A 49 -8.11 16.98 3.00
CA VAL A 49 -8.23 17.66 4.32
C VAL A 49 -6.86 18.15 4.79
N ALA A 50 -5.85 17.30 4.67
CA ALA A 50 -4.45 17.61 4.96
C ALA A 50 -3.96 18.83 4.17
N GLN A 51 -4.20 18.83 2.86
CA GLN A 51 -3.83 19.93 1.98
C GLN A 51 -4.49 21.24 2.41
N ARG A 52 -5.80 21.23 2.67
CA ARG A 52 -6.52 22.43 3.12
C ARG A 52 -6.00 22.98 4.45
N LEU A 53 -5.71 22.10 5.40
CA LEU A 53 -5.13 22.50 6.69
C LEU A 53 -3.77 23.17 6.48
N VAL A 54 -2.92 22.58 5.64
CA VAL A 54 -1.60 23.13 5.32
C VAL A 54 -1.71 24.48 4.60
N GLU A 55 -2.63 24.64 3.66
CA GLU A 55 -2.87 25.92 2.97
C GLU A 55 -3.30 27.04 3.93
N GLN A 56 -3.98 26.70 5.03
CA GLN A 56 -4.39 27.67 6.05
C GLN A 56 -3.27 28.04 7.03
N VAL A 57 -2.34 27.12 7.29
CA VAL A 57 -1.35 27.26 8.38
C VAL A 57 0.05 27.63 7.85
N ILE A 58 0.42 27.18 6.65
CA ILE A 58 1.77 27.37 6.10
C ILE A 58 1.76 28.41 4.99
N ALA A 59 2.36 29.58 5.25
CA ALA A 59 2.53 30.65 4.26
C ALA A 59 3.54 30.28 3.16
N GLU A 60 4.56 29.49 3.49
CA GLU A 60 5.64 29.10 2.57
C GLU A 60 5.32 27.79 1.83
N THR A 61 5.34 27.83 0.50
CA THR A 61 4.91 26.72 -0.38
C THR A 61 5.86 25.52 -0.38
N GLU A 62 7.11 25.70 0.05
CA GLU A 62 8.17 24.68 -0.03
C GLU A 62 8.05 23.58 1.04
N GLY A 63 7.18 23.76 2.05
CA GLY A 63 6.93 22.81 3.14
C GLY A 63 5.51 22.25 3.16
N ARG A 64 4.79 22.27 2.03
CA ARG A 64 3.39 21.81 2.00
C ARG A 64 3.33 20.29 2.02
N TRP A 65 2.51 19.73 2.92
CA TRP A 65 2.12 18.32 2.89
C TRP A 65 1.18 18.12 1.70
N VAL A 66 1.54 17.24 0.76
CA VAL A 66 0.78 17.09 -0.50
C VAL A 66 0.30 15.67 -0.75
N ARG A 67 0.86 14.65 -0.09
CA ARG A 67 0.46 13.25 -0.30
C ARG A 67 0.43 12.45 0.98
N ALA A 68 -0.54 11.54 1.07
CA ALA A 68 -0.67 10.59 2.16
C ALA A 68 -0.37 9.19 1.63
N TYR A 69 0.64 8.55 2.18
CA TYR A 69 1.07 7.22 1.75
C TYR A 69 0.56 6.17 2.72
N PRO A 70 -0.24 5.19 2.27
CA PRO A 70 -0.63 4.08 3.11
C PRO A 70 0.57 3.17 3.35
N PHE A 71 0.70 2.68 4.57
CA PHE A 71 1.67 1.65 4.94
C PHE A 71 0.96 0.53 5.72
N GLY A 72 1.72 -0.40 6.29
CA GLY A 72 1.14 -1.50 7.05
C GLY A 72 0.25 -2.41 6.19
N SER A 73 -0.84 -2.91 6.78
CA SER A 73 -1.75 -3.84 6.10
C SER A 73 -2.41 -3.21 4.86
N CYS A 74 -2.76 -1.92 4.94
CA CYS A 74 -3.39 -1.18 3.85
C CYS A 74 -2.42 -0.96 2.70
N GLY A 75 -1.18 -0.57 2.98
CA GLY A 75 -0.14 -0.38 1.97
C GLY A 75 0.26 -1.69 1.27
N LEU A 76 0.09 -2.84 1.93
CA LEU A 76 0.36 -4.17 1.39
C LEU A 76 -0.83 -4.83 0.68
N ALA A 77 -1.97 -4.13 0.58
CA ALA A 77 -3.24 -4.68 0.08
C ALA A 77 -3.67 -5.98 0.80
N ALA A 78 -3.38 -6.05 2.10
CA ALA A 78 -3.66 -7.19 2.98
C ALA A 78 -4.63 -6.85 4.12
N SER A 79 -5.25 -5.67 4.08
CA SER A 79 -6.30 -5.28 5.04
C SER A 79 -7.55 -6.14 4.88
N VAL A 80 -8.21 -6.37 6.00
CA VAL A 80 -9.54 -7.00 6.09
C VAL A 80 -10.54 -6.00 6.65
N ALA A 81 -11.82 -6.36 6.67
CA ALA A 81 -12.85 -5.55 7.33
C ALA A 81 -12.40 -5.08 8.72
N ASP A 82 -12.69 -3.82 9.03
CA ASP A 82 -12.35 -3.14 10.28
C ASP A 82 -10.86 -2.99 10.57
N SER A 83 -9.97 -3.27 9.60
CA SER A 83 -8.57 -2.86 9.70
C SER A 83 -8.47 -1.34 9.71
N ASP A 84 -7.58 -0.82 10.53
CA ASP A 84 -7.18 0.57 10.49
C ASP A 84 -6.38 0.90 9.22
N ILE A 85 -6.29 2.20 8.93
CA ILE A 85 -5.54 2.72 7.79
C ILE A 85 -4.33 3.47 8.35
N ASP A 86 -3.18 2.82 8.30
CA ASP A 86 -1.90 3.41 8.62
C ASP A 86 -1.44 4.32 7.48
N MET A 87 -1.24 5.61 7.77
CA MET A 87 -0.81 6.59 6.77
C MET A 87 0.24 7.52 7.34
N TYR A 88 1.20 7.91 6.49
CA TYR A 88 2.13 8.98 6.79
C TYR A 88 2.12 10.03 5.69
N GLY A 89 2.42 11.27 6.06
CA GLY A 89 2.48 12.40 5.15
C GLY A 89 3.90 12.72 4.73
N GLU A 90 4.11 13.06 3.45
CA GLU A 90 5.38 13.63 2.98
C GLU A 90 5.21 15.02 2.37
N PHE A 91 6.24 15.84 2.57
CA PHE A 91 6.42 17.12 1.89
C PHE A 91 7.08 16.90 0.52
N PHE A 92 6.83 17.77 -0.45
CA PHE A 92 7.67 17.82 -1.64
C PHE A 92 9.01 18.47 -1.32
N LEU A 93 10.08 17.68 -1.26
CA LEU A 93 11.42 18.21 -1.50
C LEU A 93 11.58 18.34 -3.02
N PHE A 94 11.36 19.54 -3.55
CA PHE A 94 11.69 19.97 -4.92
C PHE A 94 11.53 18.93 -6.06
N SER A 95 10.49 19.12 -6.88
CA SER A 95 10.41 18.77 -8.31
C SER A 95 11.32 17.65 -8.83
N THR A 96 11.09 16.40 -8.43
CA THR A 96 11.46 15.26 -9.27
C THR A 96 10.21 14.77 -9.99
N PRO A 97 10.14 14.84 -11.33
CA PRO A 97 9.01 14.31 -12.07
C PRO A 97 9.06 12.79 -11.96
N LEU A 98 8.37 12.22 -10.97
CA LEU A 98 8.10 10.79 -10.97
C LEU A 98 7.02 10.52 -12.02
N LEU A 99 7.51 10.22 -13.23
CA LEU A 99 6.79 9.48 -14.26
C LEU A 99 6.29 8.18 -13.63
N TYR A 100 5.05 8.18 -13.16
CA TYR A 100 4.26 6.97 -13.03
C TYR A 100 3.00 7.14 -13.85
N SER A 101 3.06 6.60 -15.07
CA SER A 101 1.91 6.27 -15.89
C SER A 101 1.36 4.93 -15.39
N PHE A 102 0.08 4.90 -15.00
CA PHE A 102 -0.74 3.69 -14.98
C PHE A 102 -1.66 3.72 -16.21
#